data_AF-A0A2E7C0J4-F1
#
_entry.id   AF-A0A2E7C0J4-F1
#
_cell.length_a   1.000
_cell.length_b   1.000
_cell.length_c   1.000
_cell.angle_alpha   90.00
_cell.angle_beta   90.00
_cell.angle_gamma   90.00
#
_symmetry.space_group_name_H-M   'P 1'
#
loop_
_entity.id
_entity.type
_entity.pdbx_description
1 polymer ?
#
loop_
_entity_poly.entity_id
_entity_poly.type
_entity_poly.pdbx_seq_one_letter_code
_entity_poly.pdbx_strand_id
1 'polypeptide(L)'
;MKRLLLIFSLAGLTACGSQGQRAQEAVTAALPAVETIEFRGLTDYPGAVVCGDYRSIQRYGDTPGFKPFIFRAGQADVLPTAQDITVFCSEDPAAALYALTGIQTRPAPGSALRKIADDLGRLQTALDDYYNDVATYPQTDPGLESLLRPIGSLRRAGRFREGGYLDTLPLDPWQRPYRYSAPEFAGSRQPPSLLTLGADDAPGGEGENADVSLHELHYLQHLLKMAGP
;
A
#
# COMPACT_ATOMS: atom_id res chain seq x y z
N MET A 1 -35.83 8.89 52.88
CA MET A 1 -35.64 8.69 51.43
C MET A 1 -34.14 8.66 51.14
N LYS A 2 -33.51 7.47 51.13
CA LYS A 2 -32.07 7.30 50.84
C LYS A 2 -31.92 7.07 49.33
N ARG A 3 -31.25 7.99 48.63
CA ARG A 3 -30.90 7.84 47.21
C ARG A 3 -29.77 6.83 47.09
N LEU A 4 -30.08 5.67 46.50
CA LEU A 4 -29.12 4.63 46.17
C LEU A 4 -28.42 5.03 44.85
N LEU A 5 -27.16 5.45 44.92
CA LEU A 5 -26.31 5.65 43.75
C LEU A 5 -25.86 4.29 43.23
N LEU A 6 -26.45 3.85 42.12
CA LEU A 6 -25.95 2.74 41.31
C LEU A 6 -24.70 3.20 40.56
N ILE A 7 -23.54 2.73 41.03
CA ILE A 7 -22.27 2.89 40.32
C ILE A 7 -22.31 1.93 39.12
N PHE A 8 -22.50 2.49 37.92
CA PHE A 8 -22.28 1.75 36.68
C PHE A 8 -20.78 1.58 36.50
N SER A 9 -20.28 0.40 36.86
CA SER A 9 -18.93 -0.03 36.49
C SER A 9 -18.88 -0.17 34.96
N LEU A 10 -18.34 0.85 34.28
CA LEU A 10 -17.90 0.72 32.89
C LEU A 10 -16.73 -0.26 32.87
N ALA A 11 -17.03 -1.55 32.66
CA ALA A 11 -16.04 -2.51 32.22
C ALA A 11 -15.66 -2.12 30.77
N GLY A 12 -14.50 -1.50 30.61
CA GLY A 12 -13.90 -1.32 29.29
C GLY A 12 -13.66 -2.70 28.69
N LEU A 13 -14.46 -3.05 27.67
CA LEU A 13 -14.21 -4.22 26.83
C LEU A 13 -12.91 -3.96 26.06
N THR A 14 -11.80 -4.43 26.61
CA THR A 14 -10.62 -4.68 25.79
C THR A 14 -11.01 -5.73 24.76
N ALA A 15 -11.28 -5.31 23.53
CA ALA A 15 -11.50 -6.18 22.40
C ALA A 15 -10.18 -6.90 22.04
N CYS A 16 -9.78 -7.88 22.86
CA CYS A 16 -8.73 -8.83 22.55
C CYS A 16 -9.32 -9.92 21.62
N GLY A 17 -9.69 -9.53 20.41
CA GLY A 17 -9.99 -10.50 19.36
C GLY A 17 -8.71 -11.13 18.82
N SER A 18 -8.73 -12.43 18.50
CA SER A 18 -7.63 -13.09 17.79
C SER A 18 -7.36 -12.39 16.43
N GLN A 19 -6.18 -12.61 15.83
CA GLN A 19 -5.91 -12.03 14.50
C GLN A 19 -6.95 -12.51 13.47
N GLY A 20 -7.31 -13.80 13.51
CA GLY A 20 -8.37 -14.36 12.67
C GLY A 20 -9.74 -13.69 12.87
N GLN A 21 -10.13 -13.38 14.11
CA GLN A 21 -11.39 -12.66 14.38
C GLN A 21 -11.37 -11.25 13.79
N ARG A 22 -10.27 -10.51 14.00
CA ARG A 22 -10.09 -9.17 13.42
C ARG A 22 -10.09 -9.20 11.89
N ALA A 23 -9.53 -10.25 11.30
CA ALA A 23 -9.55 -10.45 9.85
C ALA A 23 -10.99 -10.66 9.34
N GLN A 24 -11.78 -11.51 9.99
CA GLN A 24 -13.17 -11.75 9.62
C GLN A 24 -14.04 -10.49 9.76
N GLU A 25 -13.86 -9.73 10.84
CA GLU A 25 -14.53 -8.45 11.06
C GLU A 25 -14.17 -7.45 9.94
N ALA A 26 -12.89 -7.34 9.60
CA ALA A 26 -12.41 -6.43 8.55
C ALA A 26 -12.93 -6.80 7.16
N VAL A 27 -12.94 -8.10 6.80
CA VAL A 27 -13.50 -8.57 5.52
C VAL A 27 -15.00 -8.28 5.47
N THR A 28 -15.73 -8.55 6.56
CA THR A 28 -17.18 -8.27 6.63
C THR A 28 -17.47 -6.79 6.45
N ALA A 29 -16.68 -5.92 7.09
CA ALA A 29 -16.81 -4.47 6.99
C ALA A 29 -16.47 -3.92 5.59
N ALA A 30 -15.63 -4.61 4.81
CA ALA A 30 -15.22 -4.19 3.47
C ALA A 30 -16.25 -4.52 2.38
N LEU A 31 -17.26 -5.36 2.66
CA LEU A 31 -18.21 -5.83 1.65
C LEU A 31 -19.57 -5.12 1.77
N PRO A 32 -20.17 -4.66 0.65
CA PRO A 32 -21.48 -4.02 0.68
C PRO A 32 -22.61 -5.07 0.80
N ALA A 33 -23.59 -4.78 1.66
CA ALA A 33 -24.90 -5.47 1.69
C ALA A 33 -24.86 -7.02 1.77
N VAL A 34 -23.93 -7.56 2.56
CA VAL A 34 -23.80 -9.00 2.79
C VAL A 34 -24.85 -9.48 3.80
N GLU A 35 -25.62 -10.52 3.47
CA GLU A 35 -26.56 -11.14 4.40
C GLU A 35 -25.87 -12.19 5.28
N THR A 36 -25.06 -13.05 4.65
CA THR A 36 -24.24 -14.05 5.34
C THR A 36 -22.87 -14.16 4.70
N ILE A 37 -21.86 -14.44 5.52
CA ILE A 37 -20.49 -14.65 5.08
C ILE A 37 -19.94 -15.91 5.73
N GLU A 38 -19.24 -16.69 4.92
CA GLU A 38 -18.52 -17.88 5.33
C GLU A 38 -17.03 -17.68 5.09
N PHE A 39 -16.21 -18.20 5.99
CA PHE A 39 -14.76 -18.15 5.88
C PHE A 39 -14.15 -19.54 5.94
N ARG A 40 -13.01 -19.74 5.26
CA ARG A 40 -12.24 -20.99 5.33
C ARG A 40 -10.74 -20.72 5.21
N GLY A 41 -9.93 -21.67 5.67
CA GLY A 41 -8.48 -21.66 5.46
C GLY A 41 -7.74 -20.49 6.09
N LEU A 42 -8.27 -19.91 7.18
CA LEU A 42 -7.58 -18.82 7.89
C LEU A 42 -6.23 -19.31 8.42
N THR A 43 -5.17 -18.66 7.96
CA THR A 43 -3.79 -18.98 8.30
C THR A 43 -3.05 -17.69 8.65
N ASP A 44 -2.36 -17.70 9.79
CA ASP A 44 -1.50 -16.61 10.22
C ASP A 44 -0.13 -16.73 9.51
N TYR A 45 0.37 -15.62 9.00
CA TYR A 45 1.68 -15.49 8.34
C TYR A 45 2.54 -14.44 9.07
N PRO A 46 3.87 -14.44 8.86
CA PRO A 46 4.77 -13.44 9.41
C PRO A 46 4.30 -11.99 9.19
N GLY A 47 4.58 -11.11 10.16
CA GLY A 47 4.23 -9.69 10.04
C GLY A 47 2.77 -9.36 10.39
N ALA A 48 2.09 -10.22 11.15
CA ALA A 48 0.69 -10.06 11.54
C ALA A 48 -0.25 -10.00 10.33
N VAL A 49 -0.04 -10.95 9.40
CA VAL A 49 -0.86 -11.16 8.23
C VAL A 49 -1.78 -12.36 8.48
N VAL A 50 -3.03 -12.26 8.07
CA VAL A 50 -3.94 -13.41 8.01
C VAL A 50 -4.44 -13.54 6.58
N CYS A 51 -4.23 -14.70 5.97
CA CYS A 51 -4.84 -15.02 4.68
C CYS A 51 -5.91 -16.10 4.85
N GLY A 52 -6.88 -16.10 3.96
CA GLY A 52 -7.90 -17.14 3.88
C GLY A 52 -8.83 -16.86 2.71
N ASP A 53 -9.91 -17.62 2.64
CA ASP A 53 -10.97 -17.33 1.69
C ASP A 53 -12.27 -16.96 2.38
N TYR A 54 -13.09 -16.18 1.68
CA TYR A 54 -14.45 -15.84 2.07
C TYR A 54 -15.45 -16.13 0.95
N ARG A 55 -16.70 -16.40 1.33
CA ARG A 55 -17.86 -16.49 0.42
C ARG A 55 -18.99 -15.71 1.04
N SER A 56 -19.56 -14.76 0.29
CA SER A 56 -20.67 -13.92 0.76
C SER A 56 -21.93 -14.19 -0.05
N ILE A 57 -23.07 -14.35 0.63
CA ILE A 57 -24.39 -14.38 0.02
C ILE A 57 -24.93 -12.95 0.02
N GLN A 58 -25.25 -12.43 -1.17
CA GLN A 58 -25.83 -11.10 -1.34
C GLN A 58 -27.31 -11.23 -1.73
N ARG A 59 -28.13 -10.30 -1.23
CA ARG A 59 -29.59 -10.27 -1.40
C ARG A 59 -30.07 -10.32 -2.86
N TYR A 60 -29.25 -9.88 -3.82
CA TYR A 60 -29.63 -9.74 -5.24
C TYR A 60 -28.75 -10.55 -6.22
N GLY A 61 -27.93 -11.48 -5.73
CA GLY A 61 -27.11 -12.33 -6.58
C GLY A 61 -25.94 -12.94 -5.83
N ASP A 62 -25.81 -14.26 -5.88
CA ASP A 62 -24.68 -14.96 -5.28
C ASP A 62 -23.38 -14.62 -6.02
N THR A 63 -22.30 -14.48 -5.26
CA THR A 63 -20.97 -14.55 -5.86
C THR A 63 -20.58 -16.03 -5.90
N PRO A 64 -20.41 -16.66 -7.08
CA PRO A 64 -20.07 -18.07 -7.12
C PRO A 64 -18.66 -18.27 -6.54
N GLY A 65 -18.56 -19.10 -5.51
CA GLY A 65 -17.29 -19.60 -4.97
C GLY A 65 -16.69 -18.77 -3.84
N PHE A 66 -15.58 -19.30 -3.33
CA PHE A 66 -14.74 -18.67 -2.32
C PHE A 66 -13.70 -17.78 -3.01
N LYS A 67 -13.47 -16.59 -2.45
CA LYS A 67 -12.49 -15.61 -2.91
C LYS A 67 -11.40 -15.40 -1.85
N PRO A 68 -10.14 -15.23 -2.24
CA PRO A 68 -9.06 -14.98 -1.29
C PRO A 68 -9.21 -13.59 -0.66
N PHE A 69 -8.70 -13.44 0.55
CA PHE A 69 -8.45 -12.16 1.17
C PHE A 69 -7.11 -12.16 1.89
N ILE A 70 -6.56 -10.95 2.07
CA ILE A 70 -5.36 -10.71 2.88
C ILE A 70 -5.71 -9.67 3.93
N PHE A 71 -5.56 -10.01 5.21
CA PHE A 71 -5.68 -9.07 6.30
C PHE A 71 -4.31 -8.66 6.81
N ARG A 72 -4.02 -7.35 6.81
CA ARG A 72 -2.76 -6.80 7.32
C ARG A 72 -2.97 -5.35 7.76
N ALA A 73 -2.19 -4.90 8.74
CA ALA A 73 -2.26 -3.53 9.26
C ALA A 73 -3.69 -3.08 9.67
N GLY A 74 -4.54 -4.01 10.11
CA GLY A 74 -5.92 -3.72 10.52
C GLY A 74 -6.93 -3.57 9.37
N GLN A 75 -6.51 -3.79 8.12
CA GLN A 75 -7.36 -3.68 6.94
C GLN A 75 -7.40 -5.02 6.19
N ALA A 76 -8.55 -5.32 5.59
CA ALA A 76 -8.72 -6.47 4.71
C ALA A 76 -8.67 -6.01 3.25
N ASP A 77 -7.76 -6.60 2.50
CA ASP A 77 -7.80 -6.62 1.04
C ASP A 77 -8.64 -7.81 0.59
N VAL A 78 -9.81 -7.53 0.01
CA VAL A 78 -10.78 -8.52 -0.49
C VAL A 78 -10.65 -8.77 -1.99
N LEU A 79 -9.71 -8.11 -2.66
CA LEU A 79 -9.39 -8.31 -4.08
C LEU A 79 -7.86 -8.36 -4.29
N PRO A 80 -7.12 -9.20 -3.52
CA PRO A 80 -5.67 -9.26 -3.65
C PRO A 80 -5.25 -9.80 -5.01
N THR A 81 -4.13 -9.31 -5.53
CA THR A 81 -3.54 -9.88 -6.75
C THR A 81 -2.87 -11.22 -6.46
N ALA A 82 -2.53 -11.98 -7.51
CA ALA A 82 -1.78 -13.22 -7.37
C ALA A 82 -0.37 -12.98 -6.77
N GLN A 83 0.24 -11.82 -7.06
CA GLN A 83 1.51 -11.43 -6.47
C GLN A 83 1.35 -11.10 -4.98
N ASP A 84 0.27 -10.41 -4.61
CA ASP A 84 -0.01 -10.12 -3.19
C ASP A 84 -0.14 -11.39 -2.37
N ILE A 85 -0.87 -12.38 -2.88
CA ILE A 85 -1.03 -13.68 -2.24
C ILE A 85 0.32 -14.39 -2.12
N THR A 86 1.13 -14.38 -3.20
CA THR A 86 2.45 -15.03 -3.21
C THR A 86 3.38 -14.45 -2.15
N VAL A 87 3.40 -13.12 -1.98
CA VAL A 87 4.30 -12.46 -1.03
C VAL A 87 3.75 -12.51 0.39
N PHE A 88 2.52 -12.04 0.63
CA PHE A 88 2.01 -11.88 2.00
C PHE A 88 1.56 -13.20 2.63
N CYS A 89 1.12 -14.18 1.85
CA CYS A 89 0.70 -15.49 2.35
C CYS A 89 1.85 -16.51 2.25
N SER A 90 3.05 -16.10 2.66
CA SER A 90 4.28 -16.91 2.65
C SER A 90 4.92 -16.95 4.03
N GLU A 91 5.49 -18.10 4.40
CA GLU A 91 6.33 -18.25 5.61
C GLU A 91 7.65 -17.47 5.51
N ASP A 92 8.09 -17.17 4.28
CA ASP A 92 9.21 -16.28 4.00
C ASP A 92 8.80 -15.25 2.92
N PRO A 93 8.17 -14.14 3.33
CA PRO A 93 7.70 -13.11 2.39
C PRO A 93 8.89 -12.39 1.71
N ALA A 94 10.06 -12.35 2.35
CA ALA A 94 11.26 -11.78 1.77
C ALA A 94 11.79 -12.63 0.60
N ALA A 95 11.87 -13.95 0.79
CA ALA A 95 12.25 -14.87 -0.28
C ALA A 95 11.22 -14.89 -1.42
N ALA A 96 9.92 -14.82 -1.09
CA ALA A 96 8.86 -14.75 -2.10
C ALA A 96 8.97 -13.48 -2.97
N LEU A 97 9.20 -12.31 -2.36
CA LEU A 97 9.41 -11.07 -3.09
C LEU A 97 10.66 -11.15 -3.99
N TYR A 98 11.77 -11.64 -3.45
CA TYR A 98 13.01 -11.80 -4.22
C TYR A 98 12.81 -12.69 -5.44
N ALA A 99 12.10 -13.82 -5.30
CA ALA A 99 11.81 -14.71 -6.42
C ALA A 99 10.96 -14.06 -7.53
N LEU A 100 10.12 -13.09 -7.19
CA LEU A 100 9.27 -12.37 -8.15
C LEU A 100 9.98 -11.19 -8.83
N THR A 101 10.91 -10.54 -8.12
CA THR A 101 11.38 -9.17 -8.48
C THR A 101 12.89 -9.01 -8.50
N GLY A 102 13.65 -9.96 -7.96
CA GLY A 102 15.08 -9.81 -7.72
C GLY A 102 15.44 -8.91 -6.53
N ILE A 103 14.45 -8.29 -5.85
CA ILE A 103 14.71 -7.36 -4.75
C ILE A 103 15.18 -8.12 -3.51
N GLN A 104 16.41 -7.84 -3.08
CA GLN A 104 17.01 -8.46 -1.90
C GLN A 104 16.75 -7.63 -0.64
N THR A 105 16.14 -8.26 0.38
CA THR A 105 15.77 -7.60 1.65
C THR A 105 16.59 -8.09 2.86
N ARG A 106 17.47 -9.09 2.69
CA ARG A 106 18.32 -9.69 3.74
C ARG A 106 19.73 -10.03 3.23
N PRO A 107 20.78 -10.01 4.08
CA PRO A 107 20.77 -9.68 5.51
C PRO A 107 21.10 -8.19 5.74
N ALA A 108 20.13 -7.48 6.30
CA ALA A 108 19.97 -6.02 6.36
C ALA A 108 19.56 -5.40 5.01
N PRO A 109 18.44 -4.65 4.95
CA PRO A 109 18.25 -3.74 3.84
C PRO A 109 19.44 -2.80 3.85
N GLY A 110 20.18 -2.71 2.74
CA GLY A 110 21.09 -1.59 2.57
C GLY A 110 20.33 -0.29 2.86
N SER A 111 21.02 0.73 3.38
CA SER A 111 20.44 2.08 3.49
C SER A 111 19.77 2.53 2.19
N ALA A 112 20.22 2.00 1.05
CA ALA A 112 19.61 2.13 -0.26
C ALA A 112 18.12 1.72 -0.31
N LEU A 113 17.77 0.48 0.04
CA LEU A 113 16.38 0.01 -0.12
C LEU A 113 15.42 0.73 0.82
N ARG A 114 15.85 1.00 2.07
CA ARG A 114 15.06 1.79 3.02
C ARG A 114 14.85 3.21 2.50
N LYS A 115 15.92 3.85 2.02
CA LYS A 115 15.84 5.17 1.39
C LYS A 115 14.90 5.17 0.18
N ILE A 116 14.96 4.14 -0.68
CA ILE A 116 14.05 4.01 -1.82
C ILE A 116 12.61 3.92 -1.37
N ALA A 117 12.29 3.07 -0.39
CA ALA A 117 10.94 2.94 0.14
C ALA A 117 10.43 4.26 0.76
N ASP A 118 11.28 4.96 1.51
CA ASP A 118 10.95 6.24 2.13
C ASP A 118 10.70 7.33 1.05
N ASP A 119 11.57 7.42 0.05
CA ASP A 119 11.47 8.39 -1.04
C ASP A 119 10.24 8.12 -1.92
N LEU A 120 10.01 6.87 -2.32
CA LEU A 120 8.82 6.47 -3.09
C LEU A 120 7.54 6.74 -2.30
N GLY A 121 7.51 6.47 -0.99
CA GLY A 121 6.36 6.79 -0.14
C GLY A 121 6.09 8.29 -0.04
N ARG A 122 7.14 9.11 0.08
CA ARG A 122 7.02 10.58 0.07
C ARG A 122 6.53 11.10 -1.28
N LEU A 123 7.07 10.57 -2.37
CA LEU A 123 6.66 10.93 -3.73
C LEU A 123 5.21 10.51 -4.01
N GLN A 124 4.80 9.31 -3.59
CA GLN A 124 3.41 8.84 -3.70
C GLN A 124 2.46 9.77 -2.96
N THR A 125 2.76 10.09 -1.70
CA THR A 125 1.95 11.02 -0.89
C THR A 125 1.79 12.37 -1.59
N ALA A 126 2.88 12.92 -2.13
CA ALA A 126 2.84 14.20 -2.85
C ALA A 126 2.05 14.13 -4.16
N LEU A 127 2.14 13.01 -4.89
CA LEU A 127 1.37 12.76 -6.12
C LEU A 127 -0.13 12.63 -5.81
N ASP A 128 -0.49 11.94 -4.72
CA ASP A 128 -1.87 11.79 -4.26
C ASP A 128 -2.46 13.14 -3.83
N ASP A 129 -1.71 13.94 -3.07
CA ASP A 129 -2.09 15.29 -2.69
C ASP A 129 -2.30 16.19 -3.93
N TYR A 130 -1.37 16.11 -4.89
CA TYR A 130 -1.49 16.81 -6.17
C TYR A 130 -2.77 16.38 -6.90
N TYR A 131 -3.06 15.08 -6.97
CA TYR A 131 -4.26 14.57 -7.60
C TYR A 131 -5.52 15.07 -6.89
N ASN A 132 -5.53 15.11 -5.55
CA ASN A 132 -6.68 15.57 -4.78
C ASN A 132 -7.02 17.05 -5.06
N ASP A 133 -6.00 17.88 -5.24
CA ASP A 133 -6.14 19.31 -5.50
C ASP A 133 -6.44 19.60 -6.99
N VAL A 134 -5.76 18.90 -7.91
CA VAL A 134 -5.75 19.20 -9.35
C VAL A 134 -6.66 18.25 -10.17
N ALA A 135 -7.11 17.14 -9.58
CA ALA A 135 -7.93 16.08 -10.19
C ALA A 135 -7.26 15.34 -11.38
N THR A 136 -5.95 15.43 -11.51
CA THR A 136 -5.12 14.63 -12.43
C THR A 136 -3.72 14.52 -11.85
N TYR A 137 -2.98 13.47 -12.20
CA TYR A 137 -1.54 13.42 -11.94
C TYR A 137 -0.77 14.36 -12.89
N PRO A 138 0.48 14.75 -12.55
CA PRO A 138 1.36 15.48 -13.46
C PRO A 138 1.54 14.76 -14.80
N GLN A 139 1.67 15.50 -15.90
CA GLN A 139 2.07 14.92 -17.20
C GLN A 139 3.51 14.42 -17.13
N THR A 140 3.90 13.47 -17.98
CA THR A 140 5.28 12.92 -18.01
C THR A 140 6.33 14.01 -18.23
N ASP A 141 6.03 15.02 -19.05
CA ASP A 141 6.78 16.28 -19.15
C ASP A 141 5.84 17.41 -18.69
N PRO A 142 6.15 18.12 -17.59
CA PRO A 142 7.45 18.21 -16.89
C PRO A 142 7.65 17.20 -15.74
N GLY A 143 6.73 16.24 -15.54
CA GLY A 143 6.89 15.18 -14.55
C GLY A 143 6.84 15.67 -13.11
N LEU A 144 7.73 15.10 -12.27
CA LEU A 144 7.81 15.36 -10.83
C LEU A 144 8.13 16.82 -10.47
N GLU A 145 8.70 17.61 -11.37
CA GLU A 145 8.90 19.05 -11.18
C GLU A 145 7.58 19.80 -10.91
N SER A 146 6.46 19.24 -11.39
CA SER A 146 5.12 19.76 -11.11
C SER A 146 4.75 19.70 -9.62
N LEU A 147 5.45 18.88 -8.82
CA LEU A 147 5.21 18.78 -7.39
C LEU A 147 5.80 19.95 -6.60
N LEU A 148 6.84 20.61 -7.14
CA LEU A 148 7.51 21.73 -6.47
C LEU A 148 6.78 23.06 -6.70
N ARG A 149 6.21 23.24 -7.89
CA ARG A 149 5.63 24.53 -8.32
C ARG A 149 4.61 24.33 -9.44
N PRO A 150 3.67 25.27 -9.63
CA PRO A 150 2.72 25.17 -10.73
C PRO A 150 3.42 25.40 -12.07
N ILE A 151 3.26 24.46 -13.00
CA ILE A 151 3.81 24.56 -14.36
C ILE A 151 2.66 24.64 -15.39
N GLY A 152 2.91 25.33 -16.52
CA GLY A 152 1.97 25.42 -17.63
C GLY A 152 0.63 26.09 -17.27
N SER A 153 -0.48 25.42 -17.59
CA SER A 153 -1.84 25.93 -17.40
C SER A 153 -2.26 26.03 -15.93
N LEU A 154 -1.61 25.29 -15.02
CA LEU A 154 -1.96 25.27 -13.60
C LEU A 154 -1.64 26.56 -12.86
N ARG A 155 -0.71 27.37 -13.39
CA ARG A 155 -0.44 28.72 -12.87
C ARG A 155 -1.67 29.61 -12.82
N ARG A 156 -2.70 29.33 -13.63
CA ARG A 156 -3.94 30.11 -13.73
C ARG A 156 -5.12 29.47 -13.02
N ALA A 157 -5.01 28.19 -12.63
CA ALA A 157 -6.17 27.39 -12.23
C ALA A 157 -6.57 27.58 -10.76
N GLY A 158 -5.74 28.19 -9.91
CA GLY A 158 -6.02 28.44 -8.49
C GLY A 158 -6.20 27.18 -7.64
N ARG A 159 -6.05 25.98 -8.23
CA ARG A 159 -6.19 24.68 -7.56
C ARG A 159 -4.88 24.18 -6.95
N PHE A 160 -3.75 24.73 -7.35
CA PHE A 160 -2.44 24.31 -6.87
C PHE A 160 -2.18 24.87 -5.46
N ARG A 161 -1.80 24.01 -4.51
CA ARG A 161 -1.47 24.39 -3.14
C ARG A 161 -0.31 25.38 -3.06
N GLU A 162 -0.46 26.44 -2.26
CA GLU A 162 0.64 27.37 -2.00
C GLU A 162 1.81 26.64 -1.29
N GLY A 163 3.04 26.85 -1.77
CA GLY A 163 4.22 26.16 -1.27
C GLY A 163 4.54 24.83 -1.95
N GLY A 164 3.64 24.29 -2.80
CA GLY A 164 3.85 23.02 -3.49
C GLY A 164 3.52 21.79 -2.64
N TYR A 165 3.88 20.62 -3.15
CA TYR A 165 3.63 19.30 -2.54
C TYR A 165 4.91 18.66 -2.00
N LEU A 166 6.07 19.15 -2.44
CA LEU A 166 7.39 18.78 -1.97
C LEU A 166 8.31 20.00 -1.96
N ASP A 167 9.24 20.05 -1.00
CA ASP A 167 10.28 21.08 -0.97
C ASP A 167 11.39 20.82 -2.01
N THR A 168 11.78 19.54 -2.14
CA THR A 168 12.84 19.08 -3.04
C THR A 168 12.51 17.69 -3.55
N LEU A 169 12.95 17.39 -4.78
CA LEU A 169 12.86 16.04 -5.32
C LEU A 169 14.01 15.19 -4.77
N PRO A 170 13.72 14.03 -4.13
CA PRO A 170 14.76 13.11 -3.75
C PRO A 170 15.39 12.46 -4.99
N LEU A 171 16.69 12.24 -4.93
CA LEU A 171 17.41 11.35 -5.87
C LEU A 171 17.45 9.96 -5.29
N ASP A 172 17.52 8.93 -6.12
CA ASP A 172 17.72 7.56 -5.67
C ASP A 172 19.10 7.37 -4.95
N PRO A 173 19.38 6.21 -4.34
CA PRO A 173 20.65 5.97 -3.63
C PRO A 173 21.90 6.18 -4.49
N TRP A 174 21.77 6.08 -5.80
CA TRP A 174 22.85 6.22 -6.79
C TRP A 174 22.85 7.62 -7.44
N GLN A 175 22.21 8.60 -6.80
CA GLN A 175 22.18 10.01 -7.20
C GLN A 175 21.51 10.27 -8.55
N ARG A 176 20.56 9.42 -8.96
CA ARG A 176 19.77 9.63 -10.18
C ARG A 176 18.34 10.05 -9.83
N PRO A 177 17.68 10.85 -10.70
CA PRO A 177 16.26 11.14 -10.54
C PRO A 177 15.42 9.86 -10.64
N TYR A 178 14.35 9.77 -9.85
CA TYR A 178 13.35 8.74 -10.06
C TYR A 178 12.68 8.92 -11.44
N ARG A 179 12.41 7.80 -12.11
CA ARG A 179 11.77 7.78 -13.42
C ARG A 179 10.27 7.81 -13.22
N TYR A 180 9.62 8.81 -13.79
CA TYR A 180 8.18 9.03 -13.69
C TYR A 180 7.51 8.91 -15.06
N SER A 181 6.36 8.26 -15.12
CA SER A 181 5.44 8.33 -16.25
C SER A 181 4.02 8.51 -15.75
N ALA A 182 3.33 9.48 -16.34
CA ALA A 182 1.91 9.68 -16.10
C ALA A 182 1.09 8.45 -16.53
N PRO A 183 -0.11 8.23 -15.96
CA PRO A 183 -1.05 7.25 -16.48
C PRO A 183 -1.41 7.53 -17.94
N GLU A 184 -1.73 6.48 -18.71
CA GLU A 184 -2.06 6.60 -20.14
C GLU A 184 -3.22 7.56 -20.40
N PHE A 185 -4.22 7.57 -19.51
CA PHE A 185 -5.40 8.42 -19.62
C PHE A 185 -5.39 9.51 -18.55
N ALA A 186 -5.37 10.77 -18.98
CA ALA A 186 -5.45 11.91 -18.08
C ALA A 186 -6.75 11.87 -17.24
N GLY A 187 -6.65 12.22 -15.96
CA GLY A 187 -7.76 12.11 -15.01
C GLY A 187 -8.12 10.66 -14.59
N SER A 188 -7.36 9.65 -15.07
CA SER A 188 -7.46 8.30 -14.52
C SER A 188 -7.05 8.31 -13.05
N ARG A 189 -7.75 7.50 -12.25
CA ARG A 189 -7.39 7.19 -10.86
C ARG A 189 -6.31 6.12 -10.75
N GLN A 190 -5.86 5.56 -11.87
CA GLN A 190 -4.74 4.64 -11.86
C GLN A 190 -3.49 5.38 -11.37
N PRO A 191 -2.68 4.76 -10.50
CA PRO A 191 -1.44 5.35 -10.03
C PRO A 191 -0.47 5.56 -11.21
N PRO A 192 0.36 6.61 -11.17
CA PRO A 192 1.43 6.79 -12.14
C PRO A 192 2.51 5.71 -11.98
N SER A 193 3.33 5.53 -13.02
CA SER A 193 4.56 4.76 -12.90
C SER A 193 5.64 5.63 -12.28
N LEU A 194 6.29 5.12 -11.23
CA LEU A 194 7.41 5.77 -10.57
C LEU A 194 8.37 4.70 -10.07
N LEU A 195 9.64 4.75 -10.50
CA LEU A 195 10.63 3.72 -10.22
C LEU A 195 12.09 4.21 -10.25
N THR A 196 12.99 3.38 -9.73
CA THR A 196 14.45 3.41 -9.98
C THR A 196 14.87 2.09 -10.61
N LEU A 197 15.85 2.13 -11.53
CA LEU A 197 16.37 0.96 -12.26
C LEU A 197 17.55 0.28 -11.53
N GLY A 198 17.65 0.42 -10.21
CA GLY A 198 18.77 -0.14 -9.46
C GLY A 198 20.15 0.43 -9.86
N ALA A 199 21.22 -0.05 -9.26
CA ALA A 199 22.57 0.50 -9.40
C ALA A 199 23.11 0.52 -10.84
N ASP A 200 22.61 -0.36 -11.72
CA ASP A 200 23.10 -0.54 -13.09
C ASP A 200 22.39 0.34 -14.14
N ASP A 201 21.28 0.99 -13.78
CA ASP A 201 20.46 1.80 -14.68
C ASP A 201 19.84 0.99 -15.84
N ALA A 202 19.63 -0.31 -15.64
CA ALA A 202 19.10 -1.21 -16.64
C ALA A 202 17.83 -1.91 -16.13
N PRO A 203 16.83 -2.19 -16.99
CA PRO A 203 15.64 -2.92 -16.57
C PRO A 203 15.97 -4.33 -16.03
N GLY A 204 15.30 -4.71 -14.96
CA GLY A 204 15.43 -6.00 -14.30
C GLY A 204 16.47 -5.97 -13.18
N GLY A 205 17.44 -6.88 -13.25
CA GLY A 205 18.49 -7.00 -12.23
C GLY A 205 18.05 -7.69 -10.94
N GLU A 206 19.02 -7.86 -10.04
CA GLU A 206 18.83 -8.45 -8.71
C GLU A 206 19.64 -7.67 -7.67
N GLY A 207 19.25 -7.78 -6.40
CA GLY A 207 19.97 -7.12 -5.30
C GLY A 207 19.91 -5.61 -5.44
N GLU A 208 21.09 -4.96 -5.50
CA GLU A 208 21.19 -3.51 -5.72
C GLU A 208 20.82 -3.09 -7.14
N ASN A 209 20.86 -4.00 -8.11
CA ASN A 209 20.46 -3.75 -9.49
C ASN A 209 18.97 -3.95 -9.73
N ALA A 210 18.23 -4.48 -8.74
CA ALA A 210 16.81 -4.74 -8.92
C ALA A 210 16.03 -3.44 -9.13
N ASP A 211 15.13 -3.45 -10.11
CA ASP A 211 14.12 -2.41 -10.28
C ASP A 211 13.22 -2.33 -9.04
N VAL A 212 12.95 -1.10 -8.58
CA VAL A 212 12.01 -0.86 -7.48
C VAL A 212 11.04 0.24 -7.87
N SER A 213 9.74 -0.07 -7.82
CA SER A 213 8.67 0.86 -8.19
C SER A 213 7.63 1.04 -7.09
N LEU A 214 6.66 1.93 -7.33
CA LEU A 214 5.46 2.05 -6.49
C LEU A 214 4.68 0.75 -6.35
N HIS A 215 4.77 -0.17 -7.32
CA HIS A 215 4.10 -1.46 -7.25
C HIS A 215 4.71 -2.36 -6.18
N GLU A 216 6.01 -2.28 -5.91
CA GLU A 216 6.66 -3.08 -4.87
C GLU A 216 6.64 -2.40 -3.50
N LEU A 217 6.29 -1.12 -3.43
CA LEU A 217 6.41 -0.30 -2.23
C LEU A 217 5.66 -0.89 -1.03
N HIS A 218 4.45 -1.45 -1.22
CA HIS A 218 3.68 -2.01 -0.12
C HIS A 218 4.29 -3.31 0.43
N TYR A 219 4.96 -4.11 -0.39
CA TYR A 219 5.76 -5.26 0.07
C TYR A 219 6.96 -4.78 0.88
N LEU A 220 7.69 -3.77 0.37
CA LEU A 220 8.87 -3.22 1.02
C LEU A 220 8.54 -2.61 2.38
N GLN A 221 7.49 -1.80 2.46
CA GLN A 221 7.05 -1.21 3.73
C GLN A 221 6.67 -2.28 4.76
N HIS A 222 6.03 -3.37 4.32
CA HIS A 222 5.69 -4.49 5.19
C HIS A 222 6.96 -5.17 5.73
N LEU A 223 7.89 -5.55 4.86
CA LEU A 223 9.14 -6.23 5.23
C LEU A 223 10.06 -5.36 6.08
N LEU A 224 10.19 -4.07 5.74
CA LEU A 224 10.99 -3.10 6.51
C LEU A 224 10.40 -2.87 7.91
N LYS A 225 9.08 -2.92 8.07
CA LYS A 225 8.42 -2.86 9.38
C LYS A 225 8.66 -4.12 10.20
N MET A 226 8.65 -5.29 9.57
CA MET A 226 8.95 -6.56 10.23
C MET A 226 10.41 -6.66 10.71
N ALA A 227 11.34 -6.09 9.93
CA ALA A 227 12.76 -6.09 10.27
C ALA A 227 13.10 -5.22 11.50
N GLY A 228 12.17 -4.35 11.93
CA GLY A 228 12.41 -3.35 12.97
C GLY A 228 13.15 -2.11 12.45
N PRO A 229 13.34 -1.10 13.32
CA PRO A 229 14.17 0.06 13.03
C PRO A 229 15.65 -0.30 12.83
#